data_AF-A0A059JIR1-F1
#
_entry.id   AF-A0A059JIR1-F1
#
_cell.length_a   1.000
_cell.length_b   1.000
_cell.length_c   1.000
_cell.angle_alpha   90.00
_cell.angle_beta   90.00
_cell.angle_gamma   90.00
#
_symmetry.space_group_name_H-M   'P 1'
#
loop_
_entity.id
_entity.type
_entity.pdbx_description
1 polymer ?
#
loop_
_entity_poly.entity_id
_entity_poly.type
_entity_poly.pdbx_seq_one_letter_code
_entity_poly.pdbx_strand_id
1 'polypeptide(L)'
;MAEKYHHDNDKYGKKFTRAFEMIDSAKLSAIEGIALSLFIGSARAPVVASKYVQDRVSQNSETCTLKETLRSIRQDLVTLARKMTCDHYVNPQTEAALYERDGGRCFISGRTLDVKPTYIISPSIRDDDDLLPGGYLRPLLEAAISPEETEKMFTLLNAQEDGSDLKNLLLMEPSIRHTFRNGHFQIIKQPYLEPPYLKDPAKLANGGWWIRRTPPGRVFVPTLPENDKLYAVPSTKNPETHPLPAMVLLSVHGIVSRPLRILEAEKRIEAGWPAQKPEPWTLGKIGITCLRTALSLIPNFVRIKLYMFIDRLIEYWDPVLKGSHVKNLPLGLCLKKSDRNIKNEANALLAVEKFTTINAPRLIDSVMIDATSGFIIMTRIFGDRLDNVYFLTTWEERKKIGEYLAKWIAEMRQIPNKSNYLIADTLGGPISDHRFSGESWGPFNTVSDFIDRLTRDVTKPRNEPPLSLLYERKYDVCFTHSDLHMSNLFVTRGRLSGIIDWENAGFKPEYWEFTRSLWPYGGERNLCYIYTCAFDGKYDDELEAEVFILHHSPFVF
;
A
#
# COMPACT_ATOMS: atom_id res chain seq x y z
N MET A 1 -12.10 13.01 27.53
CA MET A 1 -12.82 11.79 27.95
C MET A 1 -12.47 10.74 26.92
N ALA A 2 -11.70 9.74 27.33
CA ALA A 2 -11.23 8.65 26.48
C ALA A 2 -11.97 7.39 26.95
N GLU A 3 -13.01 7.00 26.22
CA GLU A 3 -13.70 5.74 26.46
C GLU A 3 -12.95 4.61 25.74
N LYS A 4 -12.77 3.52 26.49
CA LYS A 4 -12.05 2.30 26.11
C LYS A 4 -12.69 1.66 24.87
N TYR A 5 -11.91 1.53 23.81
CA TYR A 5 -12.22 0.66 22.69
C TYR A 5 -11.81 -0.77 23.03
N HIS A 6 -12.78 -1.69 23.08
CA HIS A 6 -12.51 -3.11 23.34
C HIS A 6 -12.03 -3.79 22.05
N HIS A 7 -10.81 -4.33 22.09
CA HIS A 7 -10.19 -5.15 21.05
C HIS A 7 -10.50 -6.64 21.31
N ASP A 8 -11.25 -7.30 20.43
CA ASP A 8 -11.39 -8.77 20.47
C ASP A 8 -11.32 -9.42 19.08
N ASN A 9 -10.38 -8.97 18.24
CA ASN A 9 -10.16 -9.54 16.92
C ASN A 9 -8.72 -10.00 16.78
N ASP A 10 -8.44 -11.22 17.25
CA ASP A 10 -7.08 -11.65 17.52
C ASP A 10 -6.62 -12.90 16.78
N LYS A 11 -5.91 -12.66 15.68
CA LYS A 11 -5.02 -13.65 15.07
C LYS A 11 -3.80 -13.96 15.96
N TYR A 12 -3.52 -13.16 17.01
CA TYR A 12 -2.28 -13.19 17.80
C TYR A 12 -2.45 -13.10 19.36
N GLY A 13 -3.68 -13.06 19.88
CA GLY A 13 -4.05 -12.88 21.30
C GLY A 13 -3.83 -11.47 21.90
N LYS A 14 -4.62 -11.07 22.95
CA LYS A 14 -4.69 -9.71 23.55
C LYS A 14 -3.34 -9.07 23.92
N LYS A 15 -2.30 -9.90 23.99
CA LYS A 15 -0.90 -9.51 24.21
C LYS A 15 -0.30 -8.79 23.01
N PHE A 16 -0.75 -9.05 21.78
CA PHE A 16 -0.29 -8.42 20.55
C PHE A 16 -0.73 -6.95 20.46
N THR A 17 -2.02 -6.70 20.68
CA THR A 17 -2.65 -5.35 20.59
C THR A 17 -2.14 -4.37 21.64
N ARG A 18 -1.81 -4.86 22.85
CA ARG A 18 -1.38 -4.02 23.97
C ARG A 18 -0.17 -3.11 23.68
N ALA A 19 0.78 -3.58 22.87
CA ALA A 19 1.93 -2.74 22.51
C ALA A 19 1.54 -1.57 21.60
N PHE A 20 0.56 -1.76 20.70
CA PHE A 20 0.02 -0.68 19.88
C PHE A 20 -0.72 0.36 20.74
N GLU A 21 -1.52 -0.09 21.71
CA GLU A 21 -2.20 0.81 22.67
C GLU A 21 -1.19 1.65 23.48
N MET A 22 -0.06 1.04 23.87
CA MET A 22 1.04 1.76 24.53
C MET A 22 1.65 2.83 23.61
N ILE A 23 1.92 2.50 22.35
CA ILE A 23 2.44 3.44 21.35
C ILE A 23 1.47 4.62 21.15
N ASP A 24 0.18 4.33 21.00
CA ASP A 24 -0.86 5.33 20.76
C ASP A 24 -1.05 6.26 21.96
N SER A 25 -0.98 5.73 23.19
CA SER A 25 -1.11 6.51 24.42
C SER A 25 0.12 7.38 24.74
N ALA A 26 1.28 7.09 24.16
CA ALA A 26 2.55 7.78 24.47
C ALA A 26 2.67 9.21 23.91
N LYS A 27 1.70 9.69 23.13
CA LYS A 27 1.72 11.03 22.49
C LYS A 27 3.03 11.29 21.72
N LEU A 28 3.45 10.29 20.97
CA LEU A 28 4.53 10.38 20.01
C LEU A 28 4.09 11.19 18.78
N SER A 29 5.04 11.76 18.04
CA SER A 29 4.76 12.28 16.70
C SER A 29 4.22 11.16 15.82
N ALA A 30 3.50 11.54 14.76
CA ALA A 30 2.84 10.56 13.89
C ALA A 30 3.83 9.59 13.22
N ILE A 31 5.05 10.05 12.89
CA ILE A 31 6.10 9.22 12.29
C ILE A 31 6.78 8.31 13.32
N GLU A 32 6.98 8.78 14.57
CA GLU A 32 7.49 7.95 15.67
C GLU A 32 6.54 6.78 15.96
N GLY A 33 5.23 7.05 16.02
CA GLY A 33 4.21 6.01 16.21
C GLY A 33 4.22 5.00 15.07
N ILE A 34 4.25 5.47 13.81
CA ILE A 34 4.35 4.60 12.63
C ILE A 34 5.61 3.71 12.69
N ALA A 35 6.75 4.26 13.10
CA ALA A 35 8.01 3.51 13.15
C ALA A 35 7.92 2.29 14.07
N LEU A 36 7.37 2.49 15.28
CA LEU A 36 7.23 1.44 16.29
C LEU A 36 6.13 0.45 15.92
N SER A 37 5.02 0.92 15.38
CA SER A 37 3.94 0.05 14.89
C SER A 37 4.39 -0.82 13.72
N LEU A 38 5.21 -0.27 12.80
CA LEU A 38 5.81 -1.04 11.71
C LEU A 38 6.80 -2.09 12.21
N PHE A 39 7.59 -1.78 13.25
CA PHE A 39 8.48 -2.77 13.87
C PHE A 39 7.67 -3.98 14.37
N ILE A 40 6.60 -3.75 15.13
CA ILE A 40 5.78 -4.84 15.67
C ILE A 40 5.04 -5.58 14.55
N GLY A 41 4.34 -4.85 13.68
CA GLY A 41 3.47 -5.44 12.65
C GLY A 41 4.22 -6.17 11.54
N SER A 42 5.49 -5.83 11.30
CA SER A 42 6.29 -6.43 10.24
C SER A 42 7.41 -7.36 10.72
N ALA A 43 7.52 -7.57 12.04
CA ALA A 43 8.42 -8.57 12.58
C ALA A 43 8.04 -9.98 12.09
N ARG A 44 9.02 -10.89 12.03
CA ARG A 44 8.76 -12.30 11.68
C ARG A 44 7.87 -12.99 12.71
N ALA A 45 8.04 -12.61 13.98
CA ALA A 45 7.22 -13.05 15.09
C ALA A 45 6.58 -11.83 15.79
N PRO A 46 5.46 -11.30 15.27
CA PRO A 46 4.85 -10.06 15.78
C PRO A 46 4.51 -10.09 17.28
N VAL A 47 4.15 -11.27 17.81
CA VAL A 47 3.90 -11.48 19.25
C VAL A 47 5.16 -11.30 20.08
N VAL A 48 6.31 -11.79 19.59
CA VAL A 48 7.61 -11.65 20.28
C VAL A 48 8.06 -10.19 20.25
N ALA A 49 7.91 -9.51 19.11
CA ALA A 49 8.17 -8.07 19.00
C ALA A 49 7.28 -7.23 19.94
N SER A 50 5.98 -7.53 19.97
CA SER A 50 5.04 -6.88 20.89
C SER A 50 5.41 -7.11 22.36
N LYS A 51 5.80 -8.35 22.71
CA LYS A 51 6.28 -8.67 24.06
C LYS A 51 7.56 -7.92 24.42
N TYR A 52 8.54 -7.86 23.50
CA TYR A 52 9.78 -7.12 23.71
C TYR A 52 9.52 -5.65 24.09
N VAL A 53 8.59 -4.99 23.38
CA VAL A 53 8.21 -3.59 23.70
C VAL A 53 7.61 -3.50 25.10
N GLN A 54 6.69 -4.41 25.46
CA GLN A 54 6.06 -4.44 26.78
C GLN A 54 7.07 -4.70 27.91
N ASP A 55 7.99 -5.62 27.71
CA ASP A 55 9.02 -5.96 28.69
C ASP A 55 9.97 -4.76 28.91
N ARG A 56 10.40 -4.09 27.83
CA ARG A 56 11.23 -2.87 27.91
C ARG A 56 10.52 -1.72 28.64
N VAL A 57 9.23 -1.50 28.35
CA VAL A 57 8.41 -0.50 29.05
C VAL A 57 8.27 -0.84 30.53
N SER A 58 8.06 -2.11 30.87
CA SER A 58 7.92 -2.55 32.26
C SER A 58 9.23 -2.38 33.04
N GLN A 59 10.36 -2.79 32.45
CA GLN A 59 11.70 -2.69 33.05
C GLN A 59 12.11 -1.23 33.34
N ASN A 60 11.70 -0.29 32.48
CA ASN A 60 12.06 1.12 32.61
C ASN A 60 10.99 1.96 33.33
N SER A 61 9.90 1.34 33.80
CA SER A 61 8.74 2.08 34.32
C SER A 61 9.04 2.97 35.54
N GLU A 62 10.08 2.64 36.31
CA GLU A 62 10.54 3.43 37.46
C GLU A 62 11.55 4.52 37.09
N THR A 63 12.23 4.42 35.94
CA THR A 63 13.38 5.26 35.58
C THR A 63 13.12 6.19 34.39
N CYS A 64 12.19 5.84 33.51
CA CYS A 64 11.89 6.58 32.29
C CYS A 64 10.38 6.70 32.07
N THR A 65 9.96 7.77 31.39
CA THR A 65 8.59 7.85 30.88
C THR A 65 8.35 6.82 29.76
N LEU A 66 7.09 6.47 29.52
CA LEU A 66 6.69 5.63 28.39
C LEU A 66 7.25 6.16 27.05
N LYS A 67 7.16 7.48 26.86
CA LYS A 67 7.64 8.17 25.66
C LYS A 67 9.16 8.03 25.48
N GLU A 68 9.93 8.19 26.55
CA GLU A 68 11.39 8.04 26.52
C GLU A 68 11.81 6.59 26.23
N THR A 69 11.15 5.61 26.85
CA THR A 69 11.43 4.20 26.58
C THR A 69 11.15 3.81 25.12
N LEU A 70 10.01 4.24 24.58
CA LEU A 70 9.68 3.98 23.18
C LEU A 70 10.65 4.65 22.20
N ARG A 71 11.13 5.86 22.51
CA ARG A 71 12.19 6.53 21.74
C ARG A 71 13.52 5.80 21.82
N SER A 72 13.87 5.24 22.99
CA SER A 72 15.06 4.41 23.14
C SER A 72 14.98 3.15 22.26
N ILE A 73 13.86 2.41 22.28
CA ILE A 73 13.67 1.23 21.41
C ILE A 73 13.85 1.62 19.94
N ARG A 74 13.27 2.76 19.55
CA ARG A 74 13.41 3.27 18.19
C ARG A 74 14.86 3.63 17.83
N GLN A 75 15.61 4.21 18.76
CA GLN A 75 17.03 4.51 18.55
C GLN A 75 17.85 3.23 18.41
N ASP A 76 17.55 2.20 19.21
CA ASP A 76 18.20 0.89 19.12
C ASP A 76 17.93 0.21 17.77
N LEU A 77 16.70 0.33 17.24
CA LEU A 77 16.34 -0.14 15.89
C LEU A 77 17.17 0.54 14.80
N VAL A 78 17.42 1.85 14.93
CA VAL A 78 18.29 2.59 14.01
C VAL A 78 19.74 2.11 14.11
N THR A 79 20.25 1.91 15.33
CA THR A 79 21.61 1.42 15.55
C THR A 79 21.80 0.03 14.96
N LEU A 80 20.87 -0.88 15.21
CA LEU A 80 20.80 -2.22 14.61
C LEU A 80 20.84 -2.13 13.08
N ALA A 81 19.97 -1.32 12.49
CA ALA A 81 19.89 -1.15 11.04
C ALA A 81 21.22 -0.66 10.43
N ARG A 82 21.88 0.32 11.07
CA ARG A 82 23.17 0.85 10.61
C ARG A 82 24.26 -0.20 10.66
N LYS A 83 24.34 -0.99 11.73
CA LYS A 83 25.31 -2.09 11.85
C LYS A 83 25.09 -3.16 10.76
N MET A 84 23.84 -3.53 10.50
CA MET A 84 23.52 -4.61 9.56
C MET A 84 23.55 -4.22 8.09
N THR A 85 23.55 -2.92 7.75
CA THR A 85 23.52 -2.42 6.36
C THR A 85 24.72 -1.54 6.00
N CYS A 86 25.74 -1.49 6.86
CA CYS A 86 26.98 -0.77 6.60
C CYS A 86 27.76 -1.42 5.45
N ASP A 87 28.76 -0.69 4.95
CA ASP A 87 29.55 -1.17 3.82
C ASP A 87 30.64 -2.07 4.35
N HIS A 88 31.05 -3.04 3.55
CA HIS A 88 32.14 -3.91 3.91
C HIS A 88 32.99 -4.22 2.69
N TYR A 89 34.29 -4.33 2.91
CA TYR A 89 35.23 -4.71 1.86
C TYR A 89 34.88 -6.11 1.32
N VAL A 90 34.87 -6.23 0.00
CA VAL A 90 34.73 -7.50 -0.72
C VAL A 90 36.10 -7.83 -1.29
N ASN A 91 36.60 -9.03 -1.03
CA ASN A 91 37.88 -9.43 -1.59
C ASN A 91 37.79 -9.61 -3.13
N PRO A 92 38.90 -9.44 -3.87
CA PRO A 92 38.86 -9.44 -5.33
C PRO A 92 38.43 -10.77 -5.96
N GLN A 93 38.64 -11.91 -5.29
CA GLN A 93 38.24 -13.23 -5.80
C GLN A 93 36.71 -13.38 -5.74
N THR A 94 36.11 -13.04 -4.60
CA THR A 94 34.65 -13.03 -4.44
C THR A 94 34.01 -12.00 -5.36
N GLU A 95 34.62 -10.83 -5.53
CA GLU A 95 34.15 -9.83 -6.50
C GLU A 95 34.17 -10.39 -7.93
N ALA A 96 35.27 -11.00 -8.38
CA ALA A 96 35.35 -11.59 -9.72
C ALA A 96 34.26 -12.66 -9.94
N ALA A 97 34.06 -13.56 -8.97
CA ALA A 97 33.00 -14.57 -9.04
C ALA A 97 31.58 -13.94 -9.07
N LEU A 98 31.37 -12.85 -8.32
CA LEU A 98 30.10 -12.11 -8.37
C LEU A 98 29.84 -11.51 -9.76
N TYR A 99 30.87 -10.94 -10.39
CA TYR A 99 30.78 -10.41 -11.76
C TYR A 99 30.52 -11.51 -12.79
N GLU A 100 31.10 -12.69 -12.61
CA GLU A 100 30.81 -13.86 -13.44
C GLU A 100 29.36 -14.32 -13.29
N ARG A 101 28.85 -14.42 -12.06
CA ARG A 101 27.45 -14.81 -11.78
C ARG A 101 26.44 -13.83 -12.40
N ASP A 102 26.64 -12.54 -12.18
CA ASP A 102 25.66 -11.49 -12.52
C ASP A 102 25.90 -10.91 -13.93
N GLY A 103 26.94 -11.37 -14.64
CA GLY A 103 27.32 -10.89 -15.97
C GLY A 103 27.69 -9.40 -15.99
N GLY A 104 28.22 -8.87 -14.88
CA GLY A 104 28.54 -7.46 -14.70
C GLY A 104 27.33 -6.51 -14.77
N ARG A 105 26.12 -7.01 -14.53
CA ARG A 105 24.88 -6.22 -14.56
C ARG A 105 24.33 -6.00 -13.16
N CYS A 106 23.71 -4.84 -12.97
CA CYS A 106 22.93 -4.57 -11.77
C CYS A 106 21.78 -5.57 -11.68
N PHE A 107 21.68 -6.22 -10.52
CA PHE A 107 20.66 -7.22 -10.20
C PHE A 107 19.21 -6.72 -10.36
N ILE A 108 19.00 -5.40 -10.27
CA ILE A 108 17.67 -4.80 -10.32
C ILE A 108 17.35 -4.20 -11.69
N SER A 109 18.25 -3.38 -12.24
CA SER A 109 18.01 -2.59 -13.45
C SER A 109 18.59 -3.21 -14.73
N GLY A 110 19.50 -4.17 -14.63
CA GLY A 110 20.24 -4.74 -15.76
C GLY A 110 21.31 -3.82 -16.37
N ARG A 111 21.47 -2.60 -15.82
CA ARG A 111 22.51 -1.64 -16.24
C ARG A 111 23.88 -2.08 -15.78
N THR A 112 24.92 -1.68 -16.49
CA THR A 112 26.32 -2.09 -16.26
C THR A 112 27.20 -0.96 -15.73
N LEU A 113 26.70 0.28 -15.68
CA LEU A 113 27.50 1.45 -15.35
C LEU A 113 27.76 1.56 -13.84
N ASP A 114 29.04 1.59 -13.44
CA ASP A 114 29.51 1.75 -12.05
C ASP A 114 28.83 0.80 -11.06
N VAL A 115 28.54 -0.43 -11.52
CA VAL A 115 27.97 -1.47 -10.64
C VAL A 115 29.01 -1.89 -9.62
N LYS A 116 28.60 -2.08 -8.37
CA LYS A 116 29.49 -2.47 -7.26
C LYS A 116 28.91 -3.62 -6.47
N PRO A 117 29.77 -4.51 -5.92
CA PRO A 117 29.34 -5.47 -4.92
C PRO A 117 28.61 -4.80 -3.76
N THR A 118 27.50 -5.40 -3.37
CA THR A 118 26.64 -4.92 -2.30
C THR A 118 26.24 -6.09 -1.44
N TYR A 119 26.68 -6.07 -0.18
CA TYR A 119 26.24 -7.04 0.80
C TYR A 119 24.75 -6.83 1.13
N ILE A 120 24.02 -7.92 1.28
CA ILE A 120 22.63 -7.92 1.73
C ILE A 120 22.59 -7.63 3.23
N ILE A 121 23.42 -8.33 4.00
CA ILE A 121 23.70 -8.05 5.41
C ILE A 121 25.20 -7.84 5.58
N SER A 122 25.62 -6.78 6.27
CA SER A 122 27.04 -6.48 6.48
C SER A 122 27.74 -7.64 7.21
N PRO A 123 28.86 -8.18 6.68
CA PRO A 123 29.68 -9.15 7.38
C PRO A 123 30.29 -8.64 8.70
N SER A 124 30.35 -7.32 8.92
CA SER A 124 30.89 -6.76 10.16
C SER A 124 30.15 -7.22 11.42
N ILE A 125 28.92 -7.72 11.28
CA ILE A 125 28.13 -8.19 12.42
C ILE A 125 28.61 -9.53 12.99
N ARG A 126 29.47 -10.27 12.27
CA ARG A 126 29.98 -11.58 12.68
C ARG A 126 30.69 -11.50 14.04
N ASP A 127 31.41 -10.41 14.28
CA ASP A 127 32.24 -10.17 15.45
C ASP A 127 31.75 -8.97 16.29
N ASP A 128 30.48 -8.57 16.11
CA ASP A 128 29.91 -7.40 16.79
C ASP A 128 29.32 -7.81 18.15
N ASP A 129 29.98 -7.40 19.24
CA ASP A 129 29.62 -7.72 20.63
C ASP A 129 28.15 -7.40 20.97
N ASP A 130 27.54 -6.42 20.31
CA ASP A 130 26.15 -6.03 20.58
C ASP A 130 25.15 -7.03 19.99
N LEU A 131 25.55 -7.78 18.95
CA LEU A 131 24.72 -8.69 18.16
C LEU A 131 25.04 -10.17 18.38
N LEU A 132 26.14 -10.47 19.07
CA LEU A 132 26.45 -11.81 19.55
C LEU A 132 25.54 -12.22 20.72
N PRO A 133 25.42 -13.53 21.04
CA PRO A 133 24.65 -13.99 22.20
C PRO A 133 25.10 -13.29 23.49
N GLY A 134 24.14 -12.67 24.19
CA GLY A 134 24.40 -11.84 25.38
C GLY A 134 24.63 -10.36 25.11
N GLY A 135 24.80 -9.97 23.84
CA GLY A 135 24.88 -8.58 23.40
C GLY A 135 23.57 -7.80 23.60
N TYR A 136 23.66 -6.48 23.73
CA TYR A 136 22.49 -5.67 24.11
C TYR A 136 21.46 -5.51 22.97
N LEU A 137 21.88 -5.57 21.70
CA LEU A 137 20.99 -5.50 20.53
C LEU A 137 20.46 -6.88 20.14
N ARG A 138 21.07 -7.97 20.64
CA ARG A 138 20.66 -9.33 20.33
C ARG A 138 19.17 -9.60 20.59
N PRO A 139 18.58 -9.23 21.76
CA PRO A 139 17.16 -9.46 22.01
C PRO A 139 16.25 -8.68 21.06
N LEU A 140 16.66 -7.47 20.64
CA LEU A 140 15.91 -6.66 19.68
C LEU A 140 15.93 -7.29 18.28
N LEU A 141 17.08 -7.79 17.85
CA LEU A 141 17.23 -8.51 16.59
C LEU A 141 16.33 -9.76 16.57
N GLU A 142 16.40 -10.57 17.63
CA GLU A 142 15.58 -11.77 17.76
C GLU A 142 14.08 -11.44 17.86
N ALA A 143 13.72 -10.31 18.47
CA ALA A 143 12.34 -9.83 18.43
C ALA A 143 11.89 -9.43 17.01
N ALA A 144 12.80 -8.89 16.19
CA ALA A 144 12.52 -8.50 14.81
C ALA A 144 12.37 -9.70 13.86
N ILE A 145 13.30 -10.68 13.93
CA ILE A 145 13.39 -11.77 12.94
C ILE A 145 13.20 -13.17 13.51
N SER A 146 13.00 -13.34 14.82
CA SER A 146 13.02 -14.62 15.59
C SER A 146 14.43 -15.13 15.92
N PRO A 147 14.59 -15.85 17.04
CA PRO A 147 15.85 -16.54 17.38
C PRO A 147 16.30 -17.52 16.29
N GLU A 148 15.37 -18.28 15.71
CA GLU A 148 15.68 -19.29 14.69
C GLU A 148 16.25 -18.67 13.41
N GLU A 149 15.63 -17.60 12.87
CA GLU A 149 16.19 -16.92 11.69
C GLU A 149 17.48 -16.17 12.02
N THR A 150 17.64 -15.70 13.25
CA THR A 150 18.89 -15.08 13.71
C THR A 150 20.04 -16.08 13.64
N GLU A 151 19.88 -17.28 14.20
CA GLU A 151 20.92 -18.32 14.12
C GLU A 151 21.18 -18.78 12.68
N LYS A 152 20.13 -18.94 11.87
CA LYS A 152 20.27 -19.28 10.44
C LYS A 152 21.07 -18.21 9.69
N MET A 153 20.80 -16.93 9.96
CA MET A 153 21.56 -15.82 9.38
C MET A 153 23.03 -15.90 9.79
N PHE A 154 23.35 -16.00 11.08
CA PHE A 154 24.74 -16.08 11.53
C PHE A 154 25.46 -17.32 10.99
N THR A 155 24.78 -18.46 10.89
CA THR A 155 25.31 -19.68 10.26
C THR A 155 25.69 -19.43 8.80
N LEU A 156 24.81 -18.78 8.02
CA LEU A 156 25.09 -18.43 6.62
C LEU A 156 26.24 -17.44 6.50
N LEU A 157 26.32 -16.46 7.41
CA LEU A 157 27.39 -15.48 7.41
C LEU A 157 28.72 -16.12 7.78
N ASN A 158 28.77 -17.12 8.66
CA ASN A 158 30.02 -17.75 9.12
C ASN A 158 30.49 -18.91 8.23
N ALA A 159 29.71 -19.30 7.23
CA ALA A 159 30.05 -20.41 6.33
C ALA A 159 31.35 -20.16 5.56
N GLN A 160 32.29 -21.11 5.64
CA GLN A 160 33.63 -21.03 5.04
C GLN A 160 33.74 -21.77 3.68
N GLU A 161 32.62 -22.19 3.10
CA GLU A 161 32.59 -22.90 1.82
C GLU A 161 32.90 -21.95 0.64
N ASP A 162 33.53 -22.47 -0.41
CA ASP A 162 33.76 -21.71 -1.65
C ASP A 162 32.43 -21.16 -2.21
N GLY A 163 32.39 -19.85 -2.48
CA GLY A 163 31.19 -19.19 -2.98
C GLY A 163 30.11 -18.90 -1.93
N SER A 164 30.32 -19.24 -0.64
CA SER A 164 29.35 -18.95 0.43
C SER A 164 29.00 -17.45 0.53
N ASP A 165 30.00 -16.58 0.40
CA ASP A 165 29.82 -15.12 0.43
C ASP A 165 28.89 -14.60 -0.68
N LEU A 166 28.82 -15.29 -1.83
CA LEU A 166 27.94 -14.90 -2.94
C LEU A 166 26.47 -15.00 -2.57
N LYS A 167 26.11 -15.87 -1.60
CA LYS A 167 24.76 -15.95 -1.03
C LYS A 167 24.36 -14.65 -0.32
N ASN A 168 25.31 -13.81 0.05
CA ASN A 168 25.11 -12.52 0.72
C ASN A 168 25.42 -11.32 -0.18
N LEU A 169 25.65 -11.51 -1.49
CA LEU A 169 26.13 -10.45 -2.39
C LEU A 169 25.26 -10.26 -3.63
N LEU A 170 25.19 -9.01 -4.06
CA LEU A 170 24.47 -8.53 -5.24
C LEU A 170 25.29 -7.45 -5.96
N LEU A 171 25.28 -7.43 -7.30
CA LEU A 171 25.74 -6.25 -8.04
C LEU A 171 24.65 -5.18 -8.11
N MET A 172 24.99 -3.95 -7.72
CA MET A 172 24.07 -2.82 -7.80
C MET A 172 24.75 -1.56 -8.33
N GLU A 173 24.04 -0.80 -9.17
CA GLU A 173 24.42 0.56 -9.52
C GLU A 173 24.30 1.51 -8.32
N PRO A 174 24.99 2.66 -8.29
CA PRO A 174 25.11 3.50 -7.09
C PRO A 174 23.78 3.96 -6.48
N SER A 175 22.80 4.34 -7.31
CA SER A 175 21.49 4.83 -6.86
C SER A 175 20.64 3.71 -6.24
N ILE A 176 20.62 2.53 -6.86
CA ILE A 176 19.92 1.35 -6.38
C ILE A 176 20.59 0.83 -5.11
N ARG A 177 21.91 0.81 -5.08
CA ARG A 177 22.70 0.45 -3.89
C ARG A 177 22.39 1.34 -2.70
N HIS A 178 22.39 2.66 -2.91
CA HIS A 178 22.07 3.63 -1.87
C HIS A 178 20.64 3.42 -1.33
N THR A 179 19.66 3.26 -2.22
CA THR A 179 18.26 3.09 -1.83
C THR A 179 17.98 1.72 -1.18
N PHE A 180 18.64 0.66 -1.63
CA PHE A 180 18.56 -0.66 -1.01
C PHE A 180 19.07 -0.63 0.43
N ARG A 181 20.28 -0.11 0.65
CA ARG A 181 20.89 -0.05 1.98
C ARG A 181 20.15 0.85 2.97
N ASN A 182 19.46 1.89 2.48
CA ASN A 182 18.59 2.73 3.29
C ASN A 182 17.15 2.20 3.40
N GLY A 183 16.91 0.95 3.00
CA GLY A 183 15.64 0.25 3.22
C GLY A 183 14.46 0.76 2.39
N HIS A 184 14.69 1.46 1.27
CA HIS A 184 13.61 1.99 0.41
C HIS A 184 12.81 0.89 -0.28
N PHE A 185 13.39 -0.28 -0.45
CA PHE A 185 12.73 -1.45 -0.99
C PHE A 185 13.37 -2.72 -0.44
N GLN A 186 12.63 -3.82 -0.52
CA GLN A 186 13.11 -5.17 -0.25
C GLN A 186 12.99 -6.02 -1.50
N ILE A 187 13.93 -6.96 -1.67
CA ILE A 187 13.87 -8.00 -2.69
C ILE A 187 13.19 -9.20 -2.05
N ILE A 188 12.16 -9.73 -2.70
CA ILE A 188 11.39 -10.87 -2.20
C ILE A 188 11.62 -12.07 -3.10
N LYS A 189 11.84 -13.21 -2.45
CA LYS A 189 11.90 -14.51 -3.08
C LYS A 189 10.90 -15.46 -2.39
N GLN A 190 9.89 -15.93 -3.11
CA GLN A 190 8.92 -16.93 -2.63
C GLN A 190 9.08 -18.26 -3.38
N PRO A 191 9.63 -19.31 -2.73
CA PRO A 191 9.84 -20.61 -3.39
C PRO A 191 8.56 -21.35 -3.75
N TYR A 192 7.47 -21.12 -3.04
CA TYR A 192 6.18 -21.77 -3.34
C TYR A 192 5.53 -21.26 -4.62
N LEU A 193 6.07 -20.19 -5.22
CA LEU A 193 5.71 -19.72 -6.55
C LEU A 193 6.55 -20.38 -7.65
N GLU A 194 7.36 -21.39 -7.32
CA GLU A 194 8.11 -22.22 -8.25
C GLU A 194 7.51 -23.64 -8.36
N PRO A 195 7.78 -24.37 -9.45
CA PRO A 195 7.44 -25.78 -9.55
C PRO A 195 8.16 -26.59 -8.45
N PRO A 196 7.51 -27.62 -7.85
CA PRO A 196 6.21 -28.19 -8.21
C PRO A 196 5.01 -27.53 -7.50
N TYR A 197 5.23 -26.51 -6.67
CA TYR A 197 4.20 -25.97 -5.76
C TYR A 197 3.14 -25.13 -6.46
N LEU A 198 3.52 -24.38 -7.51
CA LEU A 198 2.60 -23.54 -8.28
C LEU A 198 2.30 -24.15 -9.66
N LYS A 199 1.01 -24.36 -9.97
CA LYS A 199 0.55 -24.95 -11.25
C LYS A 199 0.15 -23.93 -12.32
N ASP A 200 0.01 -22.65 -11.97
CA ASP A 200 -0.44 -21.57 -12.86
C ASP A 200 0.73 -20.89 -13.59
N PRO A 201 0.89 -21.09 -14.91
CA PRO A 201 2.01 -20.54 -15.69
C PRO A 201 2.04 -19.01 -15.75
N ALA A 202 0.90 -18.33 -15.59
CA ALA A 202 0.85 -16.86 -15.63
C ALA A 202 1.50 -16.24 -14.39
N LYS A 203 1.42 -16.93 -13.25
CA LYS A 203 2.06 -16.53 -11.98
C LYS A 203 3.54 -16.93 -11.88
N LEU A 204 4.03 -17.75 -12.82
CA LEU A 204 5.41 -18.20 -12.94
C LEU A 204 6.36 -17.17 -13.59
N ALA A 205 5.83 -16.10 -14.21
CA ALA A 205 6.58 -15.22 -15.12
C ALA A 205 7.87 -14.61 -14.54
N ASN A 206 7.95 -14.43 -13.20
CA ASN A 206 9.12 -13.83 -12.54
C ASN A 206 9.93 -14.83 -11.68
N GLY A 207 9.65 -16.14 -11.74
CA GLY A 207 10.38 -17.15 -10.93
C GLY A 207 10.25 -16.96 -9.42
N GLY A 208 9.17 -16.36 -8.95
CA GLY A 208 8.97 -16.03 -7.54
C GLY A 208 9.85 -14.86 -7.03
N TRP A 209 10.39 -14.02 -7.92
CA TRP A 209 11.17 -12.83 -7.57
C TRP A 209 10.44 -11.52 -7.87
N TRP A 210 10.47 -10.58 -6.94
CA TRP A 210 10.01 -9.20 -7.16
C TRP A 210 10.60 -8.24 -6.13
N ILE A 211 10.38 -6.96 -6.37
CA ILE A 211 10.72 -5.88 -5.48
C ILE A 211 9.47 -5.47 -4.74
N ARG A 212 9.60 -5.06 -3.48
CA ARG A 212 8.54 -4.37 -2.76
C ARG A 212 9.09 -3.10 -2.17
N ARG A 213 8.52 -1.96 -2.57
CA ARG A 213 8.82 -0.66 -1.97
C ARG A 213 8.41 -0.65 -0.51
N THR A 214 9.29 -0.11 0.33
CA THR A 214 9.08 -0.05 1.78
C THR A 214 8.37 1.26 2.13
N PRO A 215 7.24 1.21 2.86
CA PRO A 215 6.64 2.39 3.47
C PRO A 215 7.63 3.15 4.39
N PRO A 216 7.46 4.47 4.62
CA PRO A 216 6.23 5.19 4.34
C PRO A 216 6.35 6.15 3.14
N GLY A 217 5.45 6.03 2.16
CA GLY A 217 5.46 6.77 0.90
C GLY A 217 6.31 6.11 -0.20
N ARG A 218 5.77 6.06 -1.43
CA ARG A 218 6.53 5.64 -2.62
C ARG A 218 7.50 6.76 -2.99
N VAL A 219 8.76 6.67 -2.56
CA VAL A 219 9.79 7.52 -3.17
C VAL A 219 9.93 7.05 -4.61
N PHE A 220 9.66 7.95 -5.56
CA PHE A 220 10.06 7.72 -6.94
C PHE A 220 11.58 7.64 -6.93
N VAL A 221 12.11 6.43 -6.99
CA VAL A 221 13.50 6.17 -7.30
C VAL A 221 13.51 6.02 -8.81
N PRO A 222 14.01 7.00 -9.58
CA PRO A 222 13.92 6.99 -11.04
C PRO A 222 14.51 5.73 -11.69
N THR A 223 15.34 5.00 -10.94
CA THR A 223 16.03 3.78 -11.37
C THR A 223 15.35 2.48 -10.93
N LEU A 224 14.31 2.54 -10.08
CA LEU A 224 13.51 1.37 -9.74
C LEU A 224 12.42 1.14 -10.80
N PRO A 225 12.25 -0.09 -11.30
CA PRO A 225 11.17 -0.42 -12.23
C PRO A 225 9.80 -0.07 -11.63
N GLU A 226 8.94 0.62 -12.39
CA GLU A 226 7.61 1.03 -11.91
C GLU A 226 6.75 -0.18 -11.49
N ASN A 227 6.86 -1.28 -12.26
CA ASN A 227 6.09 -2.51 -12.09
C ASN A 227 6.55 -3.40 -10.93
N ASP A 228 7.50 -2.96 -10.10
CA ASP A 228 8.05 -3.76 -8.99
C ASP A 228 8.69 -5.10 -9.43
N LYS A 229 8.99 -5.25 -10.73
CA LYS A 229 9.65 -6.41 -11.32
C LYS A 229 11.15 -6.20 -11.44
N LEU A 230 11.92 -7.28 -11.35
CA LEU A 230 13.34 -7.27 -11.72
C LEU A 230 13.49 -7.16 -13.25
N TYR A 231 14.64 -6.67 -13.72
CA TYR A 231 14.94 -6.62 -15.15
C TYR A 231 14.95 -8.00 -15.82
N ALA A 232 15.35 -9.03 -15.07
CA ALA A 232 15.35 -10.43 -15.49
C ALA A 232 15.17 -11.33 -14.27
N VAL A 233 14.69 -12.56 -14.48
CA VAL A 233 14.64 -13.58 -13.44
C VAL A 233 16.08 -14.01 -13.11
N PRO A 234 16.54 -13.87 -11.85
CA PRO A 234 17.88 -14.29 -11.46
C PRO A 234 18.09 -15.79 -11.71
N SER A 235 19.24 -16.13 -12.29
CA SER A 235 19.64 -17.52 -12.56
C SER A 235 21.15 -17.65 -12.49
N THR A 236 21.63 -18.86 -12.22
CA THR A 236 23.06 -19.20 -12.23
C THR A 236 23.25 -20.54 -12.93
N LYS A 237 24.33 -20.66 -13.71
CA LYS A 237 24.70 -21.92 -14.38
C LYS A 237 25.42 -22.88 -13.44
N ASN A 238 26.05 -22.36 -12.40
CA ASN A 238 26.88 -23.11 -11.45
C ASN A 238 26.38 -22.86 -10.03
N PRO A 239 25.29 -23.49 -9.57
CA PRO A 239 24.70 -23.21 -8.26
C PRO A 239 25.63 -23.48 -7.07
N GLU A 240 26.59 -24.41 -7.23
CA GLU A 240 27.54 -24.79 -6.17
C GLU A 240 28.59 -23.70 -5.95
N THR A 241 29.20 -23.17 -7.02
CA THR A 241 30.28 -22.18 -6.93
C THR A 241 29.80 -20.74 -7.05
N HIS A 242 28.65 -20.53 -7.70
CA HIS A 242 28.05 -19.21 -7.97
C HIS A 242 26.59 -19.17 -7.50
N PRO A 243 26.32 -19.44 -6.20
CA PRO A 243 24.96 -19.47 -5.70
C PRO A 243 24.26 -18.12 -5.82
N LEU A 244 22.93 -18.17 -5.97
CA LEU A 244 22.08 -17.00 -5.86
C LEU A 244 21.97 -16.54 -4.39
N PRO A 245 21.55 -15.28 -4.16
CA PRO A 245 21.29 -14.75 -2.83
C PRO A 245 20.41 -15.64 -1.96
N ALA A 246 20.80 -15.83 -0.69
CA ALA A 246 20.00 -16.57 0.27
C ALA A 246 18.73 -15.79 0.64
N MET A 247 17.60 -16.47 0.51
CA MET A 247 16.28 -15.90 0.82
C MET A 247 16.17 -15.38 2.26
N VAL A 248 16.79 -16.07 3.22
CA VAL A 248 16.81 -15.66 4.63
C VAL A 248 17.46 -14.29 4.77
N LEU A 249 18.61 -14.04 4.12
CA LEU A 249 19.31 -12.76 4.19
C LEU A 249 18.49 -11.62 3.56
N LEU A 250 17.86 -11.88 2.41
CA LEU A 250 16.95 -10.91 1.77
C LEU A 250 15.77 -10.55 2.67
N SER A 251 15.20 -11.56 3.34
CA SER A 251 14.07 -11.38 4.26
C SER A 251 14.48 -10.59 5.50
N VAL A 252 15.62 -10.93 6.10
CA VAL A 252 16.18 -10.19 7.24
C VAL A 252 16.45 -8.74 6.85
N HIS A 253 17.13 -8.48 5.72
CA HIS A 253 17.39 -7.13 5.23
C HIS A 253 16.10 -6.33 5.10
N GLY A 254 15.05 -6.93 4.54
CA GLY A 254 13.75 -6.31 4.37
C GLY A 254 13.07 -5.88 5.68
N ILE A 255 13.44 -6.47 6.82
CA ILE A 255 12.95 -6.10 8.16
C ILE A 255 13.90 -5.09 8.81
N VAL A 256 15.20 -5.38 8.87
CA VAL A 256 16.17 -4.62 9.66
C VAL A 256 16.58 -3.29 9.02
N SER A 257 16.40 -3.10 7.71
CA SER A 257 16.73 -1.84 7.03
C SER A 257 15.65 -0.76 7.15
N ARG A 258 14.41 -1.13 7.53
CA ARG A 258 13.25 -0.22 7.58
C ARG A 258 13.43 1.00 8.49
N PRO A 259 14.08 0.91 9.66
CA PRO A 259 14.33 2.08 10.50
C PRO A 259 15.09 3.20 9.77
N LEU A 260 15.98 2.87 8.83
CA LEU A 260 16.70 3.86 8.02
C LEU A 260 15.76 4.59 7.05
N ARG A 261 14.80 3.87 6.48
CA ARG A 261 13.77 4.45 5.62
C ARG A 261 12.89 5.45 6.38
N ILE A 262 12.59 5.16 7.65
CA ILE A 262 11.87 6.06 8.54
C ILE A 262 12.69 7.31 8.83
N LEU A 263 13.98 7.19 9.15
CA LEU A 263 14.85 8.35 9.35
C LEU A 263 14.88 9.30 8.14
N GLU A 264 14.91 8.74 6.93
CA GLU A 264 14.85 9.58 5.72
C GLU A 264 13.48 10.26 5.55
N ALA A 265 12.41 9.59 5.96
CA ALA A 265 11.08 10.20 6.00
C ALA A 265 11.04 11.38 6.98
N GLU A 266 11.72 11.29 8.11
CA GLU A 266 11.78 12.36 9.11
C GLU A 266 12.52 13.59 8.63
N LYS A 267 13.65 13.43 7.94
CA LYS A 267 14.33 14.58 7.33
C LYS A 267 13.40 15.34 6.38
N ARG A 268 12.52 14.63 5.67
CA ARG A 268 11.50 15.24 4.82
C ARG A 268 10.40 15.93 5.62
N ILE A 269 10.03 15.40 6.78
CA ILE A 269 9.08 16.05 7.71
C ILE A 269 9.69 17.34 8.26
N GLU A 270 10.96 17.30 8.68
CA GLU A 270 11.72 18.46 9.16
C GLU A 270 11.84 19.55 8.09
N ALA A 271 11.98 19.17 6.82
CA ALA A 271 11.96 20.09 5.69
C ALA A 271 10.57 20.71 5.41
N GLY A 272 9.50 20.17 6.01
CA GLY A 272 8.13 20.60 5.83
C GLY A 272 7.48 20.15 4.53
N TRP A 273 6.26 20.62 4.30
CA TRP A 273 5.53 20.32 3.06
C TRP A 273 6.28 20.88 1.85
N PRO A 274 6.43 20.10 0.76
CA PRO A 274 7.09 20.58 -0.45
C PRO A 274 6.39 21.84 -0.99
N ALA A 275 7.18 22.72 -1.60
CA ALA A 275 6.64 23.88 -2.29
C ALA A 275 5.62 23.42 -3.34
N GLN A 276 4.49 24.13 -3.42
CA GLN A 276 3.43 23.80 -4.37
C GLN A 276 4.00 24.02 -5.77
N LYS A 277 3.99 22.96 -6.58
CA LYS A 277 4.28 23.12 -8.02
C LYS A 277 3.25 24.09 -8.58
N PRO A 278 3.63 25.05 -9.43
CA PRO A 278 2.67 25.94 -10.06
C PRO A 278 1.61 25.08 -10.75
N GLU A 279 0.36 25.27 -10.36
CA GLU A 279 -0.73 24.53 -10.99
C GLU A 279 -0.81 24.97 -12.45
N PRO A 280 -0.86 24.01 -13.39
CA PRO A 280 -1.03 24.36 -14.79
C PRO A 280 -2.35 25.10 -14.98
N TRP A 281 -2.42 25.94 -16.01
CA TRP A 281 -3.66 26.61 -16.37
C TRP A 281 -4.78 25.57 -16.56
N THR A 282 -5.94 25.83 -15.94
CA THR A 282 -7.11 24.93 -15.94
C THR A 282 -8.28 25.57 -16.66
N LEU A 283 -9.14 24.74 -17.26
CA LEU A 283 -10.42 25.21 -17.78
C LEU A 283 -11.33 25.68 -16.63
N GLY A 284 -11.78 26.93 -16.71
CA GLY A 284 -12.87 27.42 -15.87
C GLY A 284 -14.21 26.79 -16.26
N LYS A 285 -15.26 27.05 -15.46
CA LYS A 285 -16.62 26.51 -15.68
C LYS A 285 -17.15 26.74 -17.10
N ILE A 286 -16.96 27.94 -17.66
CA ILE A 286 -17.37 28.27 -19.03
C ILE A 286 -16.62 27.41 -20.05
N GLY A 287 -15.30 27.26 -19.88
CA GLY A 287 -14.49 26.42 -20.77
C GLY A 287 -14.90 24.95 -20.72
N ILE A 288 -15.20 24.43 -19.53
CA ILE A 288 -15.74 23.08 -19.33
C ILE A 288 -17.07 22.92 -20.06
N THR A 289 -18.01 23.85 -19.89
CA THR A 289 -19.32 23.81 -20.56
C THR A 289 -19.17 23.88 -22.08
N CYS A 290 -18.36 24.81 -22.60
CA CYS A 290 -18.09 24.91 -24.04
C CYS A 290 -17.51 23.62 -24.61
N LEU A 291 -16.55 23.01 -23.90
CA LEU A 291 -15.92 21.77 -24.34
C LEU A 291 -16.89 20.58 -24.32
N ARG A 292 -17.70 20.45 -23.24
CA ARG A 292 -18.79 19.47 -23.16
C ARG A 292 -19.73 19.59 -24.36
N THR A 293 -20.21 20.81 -24.63
CA THR A 293 -21.12 21.08 -25.75
C THR A 293 -20.44 20.74 -27.09
N ALA A 294 -19.23 21.23 -27.33
CA ALA A 294 -18.51 20.97 -28.58
C ALA A 294 -18.32 19.47 -28.84
N LEU A 295 -17.92 18.70 -27.83
CA LEU A 295 -17.75 17.25 -27.96
C LEU A 295 -19.08 16.53 -28.14
N SER A 296 -20.16 16.98 -27.48
CA SER A 296 -21.49 16.36 -27.65
C SER A 296 -22.05 16.48 -29.07
N LEU A 297 -21.57 17.46 -29.86
CA LEU A 297 -21.94 17.64 -31.27
C LEU A 297 -21.17 16.70 -32.21
N ILE A 298 -20.09 16.06 -31.74
CA ILE A 298 -19.25 15.18 -32.55
C ILE A 298 -19.78 13.72 -32.44
N PRO A 299 -20.00 13.03 -33.58
CA PRO A 299 -20.43 11.64 -33.57
C PRO A 299 -19.50 10.71 -32.78
N ASN A 300 -20.06 9.73 -32.07
CA ASN A 300 -19.31 8.82 -31.19
C ASN A 300 -18.12 8.14 -31.89
N PHE A 301 -18.31 7.67 -33.12
CA PHE A 301 -17.25 6.97 -33.86
C PHE A 301 -16.05 7.89 -34.14
N VAL A 302 -16.27 9.20 -34.34
CA VAL A 302 -15.20 10.19 -34.51
C VAL A 302 -14.51 10.45 -33.17
N ARG A 303 -15.27 10.64 -32.10
CA ARG A 303 -14.71 10.83 -30.74
C ARG A 303 -13.84 9.66 -30.30
N ILE A 304 -14.29 8.42 -30.55
CA ILE A 304 -13.49 7.21 -30.27
C ILE A 304 -12.16 7.25 -31.02
N LYS A 305 -12.18 7.54 -32.33
CA LYS A 305 -10.94 7.63 -33.14
C LYS A 305 -10.02 8.75 -32.65
N LEU A 306 -10.59 9.91 -32.26
CA LEU A 306 -9.84 11.02 -31.69
C LEU A 306 -9.15 10.62 -30.38
N TYR A 307 -9.86 9.97 -29.45
CA TYR A 307 -9.29 9.60 -28.16
C TYR A 307 -8.26 8.48 -28.29
N MET A 308 -8.47 7.52 -29.20
CA MET A 308 -7.44 6.54 -29.56
C MET A 308 -6.18 7.20 -30.14
N PHE A 309 -6.34 8.25 -30.95
CA PHE A 309 -5.21 9.00 -31.50
C PHE A 309 -4.46 9.74 -30.39
N ILE A 310 -5.17 10.45 -29.50
CA ILE A 310 -4.57 11.15 -28.35
C ILE A 310 -3.83 10.14 -27.45
N ASP A 311 -4.45 9.01 -27.13
CA ASP A 311 -3.86 7.93 -26.32
C ASP A 311 -2.51 7.49 -26.90
N ARG A 312 -2.47 7.14 -28.20
CA ARG A 312 -1.23 6.73 -28.88
C ARG A 312 -0.20 7.85 -29.00
N LEU A 313 -0.65 9.08 -29.23
CA LEU A 313 0.24 10.23 -29.35
C LEU A 313 0.99 10.46 -28.04
N ILE A 314 0.29 10.37 -26.89
CA ILE A 314 0.93 10.49 -25.58
C ILE A 314 1.93 9.35 -25.36
N GLU A 315 1.58 8.10 -25.69
CA GLU A 315 2.51 6.96 -25.56
C GLU A 315 3.73 7.07 -26.48
N TYR A 316 3.60 7.76 -27.61
CA TYR A 316 4.71 8.04 -28.51
C TYR A 316 5.68 9.07 -27.92
N TRP A 317 5.16 10.17 -27.34
CA TRP A 317 5.99 11.23 -26.75
C TRP A 317 6.54 10.88 -25.37
N ASP A 318 5.80 10.08 -24.60
CA ASP A 318 6.21 9.58 -23.30
C ASP A 318 6.00 8.05 -23.24
N PRO A 319 6.98 7.27 -23.72
CA PRO A 319 6.90 5.81 -23.72
C PRO A 319 6.73 5.18 -22.33
N VAL A 320 7.03 5.90 -21.24
CA VAL A 320 6.80 5.43 -19.87
C VAL A 320 5.31 5.30 -19.57
N LEU A 321 4.47 6.12 -20.20
CA LEU A 321 3.01 6.08 -20.03
C LEU A 321 2.32 4.99 -20.87
N LYS A 322 3.08 4.16 -21.58
CA LYS A 322 2.53 3.08 -22.41
C LYS A 322 1.75 2.08 -21.55
N GLY A 323 0.47 1.90 -21.88
CA GLY A 323 -0.42 1.03 -21.11
C GLY A 323 -0.95 1.67 -19.82
N SER A 324 -0.57 2.90 -19.48
CA SER A 324 -1.19 3.62 -18.37
C SER A 324 -2.68 3.86 -18.66
N HIS A 325 -3.51 3.57 -17.66
CA HIS A 325 -4.95 3.82 -17.70
C HIS A 325 -5.28 5.30 -17.64
N VAL A 326 -4.46 6.14 -17.02
CA VAL A 326 -4.70 7.58 -16.89
C VAL A 326 -3.55 8.36 -17.50
N LYS A 327 -3.88 9.31 -18.38
CA LYS A 327 -2.93 10.15 -19.09
C LYS A 327 -3.30 11.62 -18.90
N ASN A 328 -2.34 12.43 -18.48
CA ASN A 328 -2.55 13.86 -18.28
C ASN A 328 -2.63 14.57 -19.63
N LEU A 329 -3.59 15.49 -19.75
CA LEU A 329 -3.80 16.34 -20.92
C LEU A 329 -3.53 17.81 -20.55
N PRO A 330 -3.27 18.68 -21.54
CA PRO A 330 -3.26 20.12 -21.32
C PRO A 330 -4.56 20.64 -20.68
N LEU A 331 -4.51 21.87 -20.17
CA LEU A 331 -5.67 22.59 -19.61
C LEU A 331 -6.25 21.95 -18.33
N GLY A 332 -5.43 21.18 -17.61
CA GLY A 332 -5.82 20.50 -16.39
C GLY A 332 -6.81 19.37 -16.61
N LEU A 333 -6.76 18.71 -17.76
CA LEU A 333 -7.59 17.56 -18.10
C LEU A 333 -6.81 16.25 -17.93
N CYS A 334 -7.52 15.13 -17.89
CA CYS A 334 -6.96 13.81 -18.06
C CYS A 334 -7.87 12.93 -18.91
N LEU A 335 -7.24 11.98 -19.61
CA LEU A 335 -7.88 10.90 -20.35
C LEU A 335 -7.71 9.62 -19.55
N LYS A 336 -8.81 9.03 -19.09
CA LYS A 336 -8.83 7.68 -18.51
C LYS A 336 -9.31 6.69 -19.58
N LYS A 337 -8.56 5.60 -19.76
CA LYS A 337 -8.91 4.44 -20.56
C LYS A 337 -9.06 3.27 -19.60
N SER A 338 -10.26 2.72 -19.54
CA SER A 338 -10.59 1.60 -18.66
C SER A 338 -11.31 0.52 -19.46
N ASP A 339 -11.16 -0.72 -19.02
CA ASP A 339 -11.90 -1.89 -19.46
C ASP A 339 -13.11 -2.19 -18.56
N ARG A 340 -13.40 -1.33 -17.57
CA ARG A 340 -14.44 -1.53 -16.56
C ARG A 340 -15.16 -0.23 -16.18
N ASN A 341 -16.46 -0.35 -15.86
CA ASN A 341 -17.29 0.62 -15.13
C ASN A 341 -17.33 2.08 -15.62
N ILE A 342 -16.92 2.35 -16.86
CA ILE A 342 -16.82 3.73 -17.38
C ILE A 342 -18.14 4.49 -17.34
N LYS A 343 -19.26 3.83 -17.70
CA LYS A 343 -20.58 4.46 -17.67
C LYS A 343 -20.98 4.81 -16.24
N ASN A 344 -20.67 3.93 -15.29
CA ASN A 344 -20.97 4.15 -13.88
C ASN A 344 -20.13 5.32 -13.33
N GLU A 345 -18.82 5.35 -13.61
CA GLU A 345 -17.94 6.45 -13.19
C GLU A 345 -18.43 7.80 -13.75
N ALA A 346 -18.73 7.86 -15.05
CA ALA A 346 -19.21 9.09 -15.68
C ALA A 346 -20.51 9.61 -15.02
N ASN A 347 -21.47 8.72 -14.75
CA ASN A 347 -22.72 9.10 -14.12
C ASN A 347 -22.55 9.44 -12.63
N ALA A 348 -21.63 8.78 -11.92
CA ALA A 348 -21.24 9.13 -10.56
C ALA A 348 -20.67 10.56 -10.48
N LEU A 349 -19.74 10.92 -11.38
CA LEU A 349 -19.18 12.27 -11.44
C LEU A 349 -20.27 13.34 -11.68
N LEU A 350 -21.26 13.05 -12.52
CA LEU A 350 -22.41 13.95 -12.74
C LEU A 350 -23.29 14.10 -11.49
N ALA A 351 -23.53 13.01 -10.76
CA ALA A 351 -24.29 13.04 -9.51
C ALA A 351 -23.56 13.86 -8.44
N VAL A 352 -22.26 13.59 -8.24
CA VAL A 352 -21.41 14.32 -7.28
C VAL A 352 -21.34 15.80 -7.63
N GLU A 353 -21.19 16.15 -8.91
CA GLU A 353 -21.19 17.55 -9.37
C GLU A 353 -22.51 18.27 -9.10
N LYS A 354 -23.63 17.56 -9.22
CA LYS A 354 -24.95 18.14 -9.05
C LYS A 354 -25.34 18.34 -7.59
N PHE A 355 -25.02 17.37 -6.73
CA PHE A 355 -25.61 17.26 -5.40
C PHE A 355 -24.65 17.60 -4.25
N THR A 356 -23.36 17.76 -4.52
CA THR A 356 -22.35 17.95 -3.48
C THR A 356 -21.41 19.10 -3.80
N THR A 357 -20.67 19.55 -2.78
CA THR A 357 -19.57 20.51 -2.90
C THR A 357 -18.21 19.83 -3.03
N ILE A 358 -18.19 18.49 -3.10
CA ILE A 358 -16.97 17.67 -3.14
C ILE A 358 -16.13 18.08 -4.35
N ASN A 359 -14.82 18.23 -4.11
CA ASN A 359 -13.87 18.42 -5.19
C ASN A 359 -13.53 17.07 -5.84
N ALA A 360 -14.40 16.66 -6.77
CA ALA A 360 -14.23 15.50 -7.64
C ALA A 360 -13.94 15.94 -9.08
N PRO A 361 -13.34 15.07 -9.92
CA PRO A 361 -13.20 15.31 -11.35
C PRO A 361 -14.54 15.76 -11.97
N ARG A 362 -14.50 16.79 -12.83
CA ARG A 362 -15.65 17.19 -13.63
C ARG A 362 -15.61 16.43 -14.94
N LEU A 363 -16.63 15.63 -15.19
CA LEU A 363 -16.75 14.85 -16.43
C LEU A 363 -16.77 15.80 -17.64
N ILE A 364 -15.86 15.68 -18.59
CA ILE A 364 -15.92 16.44 -19.85
C ILE A 364 -16.68 15.62 -20.89
N ASP A 365 -16.33 14.35 -21.03
CA ASP A 365 -16.95 13.45 -22.00
C ASP A 365 -16.69 11.99 -21.64
N SER A 366 -17.54 11.08 -22.13
CA SER A 366 -17.30 9.64 -22.08
C SER A 366 -17.80 8.94 -23.33
N VAL A 367 -17.05 7.93 -23.78
CA VAL A 367 -17.40 7.07 -24.92
C VAL A 367 -17.06 5.62 -24.62
N MET A 368 -17.91 4.72 -25.10
CA MET A 368 -17.64 3.29 -25.09
C MET A 368 -17.04 2.87 -26.43
N ILE A 369 -15.97 2.08 -26.38
CA ILE A 369 -15.40 1.40 -27.54
C ILE A 369 -16.18 0.10 -27.79
N ASP A 370 -16.50 -0.62 -26.71
CA ASP A 370 -17.27 -1.86 -26.71
C ASP A 370 -18.14 -1.96 -25.45
N ALA A 371 -18.56 -3.17 -25.05
CA ALA A 371 -19.44 -3.37 -23.90
C ALA A 371 -18.80 -2.98 -22.56
N THR A 372 -17.48 -3.10 -22.44
CA THR A 372 -16.76 -2.94 -21.16
C THR A 372 -15.68 -1.86 -21.23
N SER A 373 -15.07 -1.64 -22.39
CA SER A 373 -13.97 -0.71 -22.58
C SER A 373 -14.39 0.63 -23.20
N GLY A 374 -13.67 1.69 -22.84
CA GLY A 374 -13.99 3.03 -23.25
C GLY A 374 -12.97 4.09 -22.83
N PHE A 375 -13.37 5.34 -23.03
CA PHE A 375 -12.62 6.52 -22.59
C PHE A 375 -13.49 7.46 -21.76
N ILE A 376 -12.89 8.08 -20.77
CA ILE A 376 -13.43 9.22 -20.01
C ILE A 376 -12.44 10.37 -20.12
N ILE A 377 -12.93 11.55 -20.48
CA ILE A 377 -12.20 12.80 -20.32
C ILE A 377 -12.81 13.52 -19.13
N MET A 378 -11.96 13.97 -18.22
CA MET A 378 -12.38 14.69 -17.02
C MET A 378 -11.33 15.70 -16.58
N THR A 379 -11.70 16.62 -15.68
CA THR A 379 -10.72 17.51 -15.06
C THR A 379 -9.84 16.74 -14.07
N ARG A 380 -8.58 17.12 -13.99
CA ARG A 380 -7.63 16.59 -13.02
C ARG A 380 -7.86 17.19 -11.64
N ILE A 381 -7.65 16.38 -10.60
CA ILE A 381 -7.48 16.85 -9.22
C ILE A 381 -6.00 17.14 -8.97
N PHE A 382 -5.73 18.30 -8.37
CA PHE A 382 -4.39 18.74 -8.00
C PHE A 382 -4.10 18.46 -6.52
N GLY A 383 -2.82 18.31 -6.22
CA GLY A 383 -2.30 17.86 -4.92
C GLY A 383 -1.49 16.57 -5.03
N ASP A 384 -1.08 16.07 -3.87
CA ASP A 384 -0.38 14.81 -3.71
C ASP A 384 -1.37 13.73 -3.27
N ARG A 385 -1.23 12.51 -3.82
CA ARG A 385 -2.01 11.37 -3.31
C ARG A 385 -1.61 11.10 -1.87
N LEU A 386 -2.60 10.92 -1.00
CA LEU A 386 -2.39 10.79 0.44
C LEU A 386 -1.54 9.56 0.77
N ASP A 387 -1.68 8.44 0.06
CA ASP A 387 -0.83 7.25 0.25
C ASP A 387 0.68 7.55 0.12
N ASN A 388 1.03 8.49 -0.75
CA ASN A 388 2.42 8.89 -0.98
C ASN A 388 2.96 9.86 0.06
N VAL A 389 2.10 10.67 0.70
CA VAL A 389 2.50 11.74 1.63
C VAL A 389 1.91 11.59 3.04
N TYR A 390 1.24 10.48 3.35
CA TYR A 390 0.63 10.23 4.66
C TYR A 390 1.63 10.36 5.81
N PHE A 391 2.88 10.00 5.56
CA PHE A 391 3.97 10.11 6.54
C PHE A 391 4.35 11.55 6.87
N LEU A 392 4.08 12.51 5.97
CA LEU A 392 4.29 13.94 6.22
C LEU A 392 3.20 14.53 7.12
N THR A 393 2.06 13.85 7.25
CA THR A 393 0.92 14.39 7.98
C THR A 393 1.11 14.27 9.50
N THR A 394 0.85 15.37 10.22
CA THR A 394 0.78 15.34 11.69
C THR A 394 -0.52 14.70 12.18
N TRP A 395 -0.62 14.39 13.47
CA TRP A 395 -1.88 13.89 14.05
C TRP A 395 -3.03 14.89 13.89
N GLU A 396 -2.75 16.18 14.04
CA GLU A 396 -3.71 17.25 13.86
C GLU A 396 -4.18 17.38 12.42
N GLU A 397 -3.27 17.22 11.44
CA GLU A 397 -3.61 17.20 10.02
C GLU A 397 -4.45 15.97 9.68
N ARG A 398 -4.10 14.78 10.16
CA ARG A 398 -4.90 13.56 9.95
C ARG A 398 -6.30 13.70 10.54
N LYS A 399 -6.42 14.27 11.74
CA LYS A 399 -7.72 14.55 12.36
C LYS A 399 -8.54 15.48 11.47
N LYS A 400 -7.96 16.58 11.00
CA LYS A 400 -8.63 17.52 10.07
C LYS A 400 -9.03 16.83 8.78
N ILE A 401 -8.17 16.01 8.18
CA ILE A 401 -8.52 15.23 6.98
C ILE A 401 -9.74 14.34 7.26
N GLY A 402 -9.76 13.64 8.39
CA GLY A 402 -10.91 12.83 8.81
C GLY A 402 -12.19 13.65 9.00
N GLU A 403 -12.11 14.81 9.66
CA GLU A 403 -13.25 15.73 9.83
C GLU A 403 -13.80 16.26 8.49
N TYR A 404 -12.92 16.59 7.53
CA TYR A 404 -13.34 16.99 6.19
C TYR A 404 -13.94 15.82 5.41
N LEU A 405 -13.34 14.64 5.51
CA LEU A 405 -13.86 13.43 4.87
C LEU A 405 -15.25 13.07 5.41
N ALA A 406 -15.49 13.19 6.73
CA ALA A 406 -16.80 13.00 7.34
C ALA A 406 -17.86 13.93 6.73
N LYS A 407 -17.53 15.22 6.52
CA LYS A 407 -18.43 16.18 5.88
C LYS A 407 -18.76 15.78 4.44
N TRP A 408 -17.76 15.38 3.66
CA TRP A 408 -17.97 14.92 2.30
C TRP A 408 -18.77 13.62 2.23
N ILE A 409 -18.55 12.68 3.16
CA ILE A 409 -19.38 11.47 3.29
C ILE A 409 -20.83 11.86 3.61
N ALA A 410 -21.05 12.79 4.54
CA ALA A 410 -22.38 13.26 4.87
C ALA A 410 -23.09 13.89 3.65
N GLU A 411 -22.38 14.68 2.83
CA GLU A 411 -22.91 15.23 1.57
C GLU A 411 -23.23 14.13 0.56
N MET A 412 -22.34 13.15 0.37
CA MET A 412 -22.59 12.00 -0.53
C MET A 412 -23.85 11.25 -0.10
N ARG A 413 -24.05 11.02 1.19
CA ARG A 413 -25.21 10.31 1.71
C ARG A 413 -26.55 10.99 1.40
N GLN A 414 -26.55 12.29 1.03
CA GLN A 414 -27.76 13.02 0.61
C GLN A 414 -28.08 12.87 -0.89
N ILE A 415 -27.21 12.23 -1.69
CA ILE A 415 -27.50 11.99 -3.10
C ILE A 415 -28.69 11.01 -3.20
N PRO A 416 -29.78 11.36 -3.90
CA PRO A 416 -30.98 10.53 -3.93
C PRO A 416 -30.81 9.31 -4.84
N ASN A 417 -31.24 8.14 -4.36
CA ASN A 417 -31.39 6.95 -5.19
C ASN A 417 -32.61 7.12 -6.10
N LYS A 418 -32.39 7.05 -7.41
CA LYS A 418 -33.44 7.14 -8.44
C LYS A 418 -33.74 5.81 -9.11
N SER A 419 -33.06 4.73 -8.70
CA SER A 419 -33.29 3.40 -9.24
C SER A 419 -34.49 2.74 -8.57
N ASN A 420 -34.98 1.67 -9.20
CA ASN A 420 -36.05 0.84 -8.63
C ASN A 420 -35.54 -0.14 -7.55
N TYR A 421 -34.23 -0.15 -7.29
CA TYR A 421 -33.57 -1.08 -6.39
C TYR A 421 -32.98 -0.33 -5.21
N LEU A 422 -32.94 -1.00 -4.06
CA LEU A 422 -32.38 -0.40 -2.86
C LEU A 422 -30.85 -0.27 -3.01
N ILE A 423 -30.19 -1.34 -3.44
CA ILE A 423 -28.73 -1.41 -3.65
C ILE A 423 -28.46 -1.58 -5.14
N ALA A 424 -27.78 -0.61 -5.74
CA ALA A 424 -27.50 -0.57 -7.17
C ALA A 424 -26.30 0.34 -7.48
N ASP A 425 -25.73 0.20 -8.67
CA ASP A 425 -24.82 1.20 -9.21
C ASP A 425 -25.55 2.55 -9.49
N THR A 426 -24.82 3.55 -9.97
CA THR A 426 -25.40 4.88 -10.21
C THR A 426 -26.41 4.91 -11.36
N LEU A 427 -26.45 3.88 -12.20
CA LEU A 427 -27.36 3.72 -13.33
C LEU A 427 -28.57 2.82 -12.97
N GLY A 428 -28.64 2.30 -11.74
CA GLY A 428 -29.69 1.39 -11.30
C GLY A 428 -29.45 -0.08 -11.67
N GLY A 429 -28.23 -0.42 -12.08
CA GLY A 429 -27.79 -1.76 -12.41
C GLY A 429 -27.01 -2.45 -11.28
N PRO A 430 -26.37 -3.59 -11.59
CA PRO A 430 -25.53 -4.33 -10.65
C PRO A 430 -24.39 -3.47 -10.08
N ILE A 431 -24.10 -3.60 -8.80
CA ILE A 431 -22.97 -2.92 -8.17
C ILE A 431 -21.65 -3.51 -8.65
N SER A 432 -20.61 -2.68 -8.65
CA SER A 432 -19.25 -3.11 -8.90
C SER A 432 -18.36 -2.92 -7.66
N ASP A 433 -17.39 -3.82 -7.54
CA ASP A 433 -16.34 -3.79 -6.54
C ASP A 433 -15.18 -4.67 -7.02
N HIS A 434 -13.94 -4.27 -6.72
CA HIS A 434 -12.75 -5.05 -7.07
C HIS A 434 -12.75 -6.47 -6.48
N ARG A 435 -13.50 -6.69 -5.39
CA ARG A 435 -13.67 -8.00 -4.75
C ARG A 435 -14.44 -9.02 -5.57
N PHE A 436 -15.26 -8.58 -6.52
CA PHE A 436 -16.21 -9.47 -7.19
C PHE A 436 -15.55 -10.33 -8.28
N SER A 437 -14.23 -10.25 -8.47
CA SER A 437 -13.50 -11.04 -9.46
C SER A 437 -14.09 -10.96 -10.89
N GLY A 438 -14.72 -9.84 -11.23
CA GLY A 438 -15.41 -9.62 -12.52
C GLY A 438 -16.85 -10.12 -12.59
N GLU A 439 -17.39 -10.67 -11.50
CA GLU A 439 -18.80 -11.02 -11.39
C GLU A 439 -19.69 -9.80 -11.19
N SER A 440 -20.89 -9.87 -11.76
CA SER A 440 -21.93 -8.88 -11.60
C SER A 440 -22.77 -9.19 -10.35
N TRP A 441 -22.84 -8.28 -9.39
CA TRP A 441 -23.61 -8.47 -8.15
C TRP A 441 -24.82 -7.53 -8.10
N GLY A 442 -26.01 -8.09 -7.88
CA GLY A 442 -27.24 -7.33 -7.81
C GLY A 442 -27.76 -6.89 -9.19
N PRO A 443 -28.56 -5.80 -9.26
CA PRO A 443 -28.99 -4.95 -8.13
C PRO A 443 -29.87 -5.71 -7.14
N PHE A 444 -30.02 -5.19 -5.91
CA PHE A 444 -30.74 -5.86 -4.83
C PHE A 444 -31.91 -5.02 -4.30
N ASN A 445 -33.01 -5.70 -3.93
CA ASN A 445 -34.18 -5.06 -3.32
C ASN A 445 -34.05 -4.91 -1.81
N THR A 446 -33.25 -5.75 -1.16
CA THR A 446 -33.06 -5.72 0.29
C THR A 446 -31.57 -5.79 0.65
N VAL A 447 -31.23 -5.31 1.85
CA VAL A 447 -29.88 -5.45 2.42
C VAL A 447 -29.58 -6.93 2.72
N SER A 448 -30.59 -7.73 3.07
CA SER A 448 -30.40 -9.17 3.32
C SER A 448 -29.93 -9.90 2.05
N ASP A 449 -30.51 -9.63 0.89
CA ASP A 449 -30.10 -10.27 -0.38
C ASP A 449 -28.64 -9.97 -0.71
N PHE A 450 -28.20 -8.75 -0.41
CA PHE A 450 -26.82 -8.32 -0.58
C PHE A 450 -25.87 -9.04 0.39
N ILE A 451 -26.22 -9.15 1.67
CA ILE A 451 -25.41 -9.85 2.66
C ILE A 451 -25.38 -11.36 2.34
N ASP A 452 -26.51 -11.96 1.96
CA ASP A 452 -26.59 -13.36 1.55
C ASP A 452 -25.67 -13.64 0.35
N ARG A 453 -25.56 -12.70 -0.60
CA ARG A 453 -24.57 -12.80 -1.68
C ARG A 453 -23.14 -12.69 -1.15
N LEU A 454 -22.87 -11.74 -0.25
CA LEU A 454 -21.56 -11.49 0.33
C LEU A 454 -21.03 -12.69 1.12
N THR A 455 -21.89 -13.40 1.85
CA THR A 455 -21.52 -14.54 2.70
C THR A 455 -21.67 -15.90 2.02
N ARG A 456 -22.18 -15.96 0.78
CA ARG A 456 -22.53 -17.21 0.06
C ARG A 456 -21.41 -18.25 0.06
N ASP A 457 -20.18 -17.78 -0.11
CA ASP A 457 -19.02 -18.63 -0.36
C ASP A 457 -18.19 -18.89 0.92
N VAL A 458 -18.74 -18.54 2.10
CA VAL A 458 -18.13 -18.75 3.42
C VAL A 458 -18.75 -19.97 4.10
N THR A 459 -17.92 -20.85 4.66
CA THR A 459 -18.37 -22.12 5.25
C THR A 459 -19.05 -21.98 6.61
N LYS A 460 -18.84 -20.85 7.30
CA LYS A 460 -19.40 -20.59 8.62
C LYS A 460 -20.90 -20.27 8.55
N PRO A 461 -21.75 -20.80 9.46
CA PRO A 461 -23.17 -20.47 9.48
C PRO A 461 -23.42 -18.97 9.65
N ARG A 462 -24.40 -18.44 8.89
CA ARG A 462 -24.77 -17.01 8.90
C ARG A 462 -25.24 -16.48 10.25
N ASN A 463 -25.73 -17.36 11.13
CA ASN A 463 -26.27 -17.05 12.45
C ASN A 463 -25.21 -17.09 13.55
N GLU A 464 -23.93 -17.24 13.20
CA GLU A 464 -22.83 -17.22 14.15
C GLU A 464 -21.94 -15.98 13.96
N PRO A 465 -21.44 -15.36 15.03
CA PRO A 465 -20.46 -14.29 14.93
C PRO A 465 -19.17 -14.74 14.22
N PRO A 466 -18.51 -13.87 13.44
CA PRO A 466 -18.88 -12.46 13.27
C PRO A 466 -19.93 -12.22 12.17
N LEU A 467 -20.35 -13.25 11.41
CA LEU A 467 -21.29 -13.07 10.29
C LEU A 467 -22.68 -12.62 10.75
N SER A 468 -23.15 -13.12 11.89
CA SER A 468 -24.49 -12.76 12.42
C SER A 468 -24.64 -11.26 12.67
N LEU A 469 -23.55 -10.57 13.00
CA LEU A 469 -23.52 -9.12 13.25
C LEU A 469 -23.93 -8.32 12.01
N LEU A 470 -23.66 -8.83 10.80
CA LEU A 470 -24.14 -8.22 9.55
C LEU A 470 -25.67 -8.33 9.43
N TYR A 471 -26.29 -9.39 9.92
CA TYR A 471 -27.75 -9.58 9.81
C TYR A 471 -28.55 -8.95 10.95
N GLU A 472 -27.96 -8.82 12.13
CA GLU A 472 -28.62 -8.30 13.33
C GLU A 472 -28.85 -6.78 13.28
N ARG A 473 -27.97 -6.06 12.56
CA ARG A 473 -28.02 -4.61 12.45
C ARG A 473 -28.91 -4.16 11.29
N LYS A 474 -29.57 -3.01 11.48
CA LYS A 474 -30.28 -2.31 10.41
C LYS A 474 -29.34 -1.29 9.80
N TYR A 475 -29.24 -1.29 8.47
CA TYR A 475 -28.40 -0.36 7.74
C TYR A 475 -29.23 0.56 6.87
N ASP A 476 -28.89 1.85 6.93
CA ASP A 476 -29.29 2.79 5.90
C ASP A 476 -28.52 2.51 4.62
N VAL A 477 -29.20 2.61 3.48
CA VAL A 477 -28.58 2.51 2.17
C VAL A 477 -28.46 3.91 1.58
N CYS A 478 -27.22 4.29 1.28
CA CYS A 478 -26.87 5.64 0.86
C CYS A 478 -25.91 5.59 -0.33
N PHE A 479 -25.74 6.72 -1.02
CA PHE A 479 -24.71 6.82 -2.05
C PHE A 479 -23.33 6.75 -1.41
N THR A 480 -22.52 5.81 -1.90
CA THR A 480 -21.17 5.51 -1.45
C THR A 480 -20.21 5.65 -2.63
N HIS A 481 -18.99 6.11 -2.37
CA HIS A 481 -17.88 6.01 -3.29
C HIS A 481 -17.39 4.56 -3.39
N SER A 482 -17.41 3.81 -2.28
CA SER A 482 -17.00 2.39 -2.18
C SER A 482 -15.52 2.10 -2.45
N ASP A 483 -14.67 3.13 -2.46
CA ASP A 483 -13.23 2.96 -2.68
C ASP A 483 -12.41 4.18 -2.19
N LEU A 484 -12.74 4.71 -1.00
CA LEU A 484 -12.06 5.88 -0.42
C LEU A 484 -10.69 5.55 0.19
N HIS A 485 -9.94 4.63 -0.41
CA HIS A 485 -8.57 4.33 0.04
C HIS A 485 -7.63 5.54 -0.14
N MET A 486 -6.53 5.64 0.61
CA MET A 486 -5.67 6.83 0.60
C MET A 486 -5.06 7.15 -0.77
N SER A 487 -4.99 6.17 -1.69
CA SER A 487 -4.55 6.39 -3.07
C SER A 487 -5.54 7.19 -3.93
N ASN A 488 -6.79 7.31 -3.49
CA ASN A 488 -7.87 8.07 -4.13
C ASN A 488 -8.15 9.40 -3.44
N LEU A 489 -7.51 9.65 -2.29
CA LEU A 489 -7.59 10.92 -1.56
C LEU A 489 -6.40 11.81 -1.94
N PHE A 490 -6.66 13.04 -2.33
CA PHE A 490 -5.63 14.04 -2.62
C PHE A 490 -5.51 15.02 -1.47
N VAL A 491 -4.29 15.45 -1.17
CA VAL A 491 -4.01 16.48 -0.18
C VAL A 491 -3.12 17.58 -0.74
N THR A 492 -3.32 18.79 -0.24
CA THR A 492 -2.43 19.92 -0.45
C THR A 492 -2.03 20.49 0.90
N ARG A 493 -0.74 20.40 1.25
CA ARG A 493 -0.21 20.87 2.54
C ARG A 493 -1.00 20.35 3.75
N GLY A 494 -1.18 19.03 3.82
CA GLY A 494 -1.86 18.37 4.94
C GLY A 494 -3.37 18.57 5.00
N ARG A 495 -3.99 19.13 3.95
CA ARG A 495 -5.44 19.33 3.86
C ARG A 495 -6.01 18.54 2.70
N LEU A 496 -7.16 17.89 2.93
CA LEU A 496 -7.91 17.17 1.90
C LEU A 496 -8.25 18.14 0.75
N SER A 497 -7.82 17.82 -0.47
CA SER A 497 -8.00 18.65 -1.66
C SER A 497 -8.88 18.01 -2.72
N GLY A 498 -9.12 16.70 -2.72
CA GLY A 498 -10.08 16.08 -3.64
C GLY A 498 -10.17 14.56 -3.53
N ILE A 499 -11.16 14.00 -4.22
CA ILE A 499 -11.41 12.55 -4.33
C ILE A 499 -11.47 12.16 -5.81
N ILE A 500 -10.79 11.08 -6.18
CA ILE A 500 -10.82 10.51 -7.54
C ILE A 500 -11.31 9.05 -7.52
N ASP A 501 -11.52 8.50 -8.71
CA ASP A 501 -11.82 7.09 -8.98
C ASP A 501 -13.21 6.62 -8.51
N TRP A 502 -14.24 7.22 -9.13
CA TRP A 502 -15.64 7.01 -8.77
C TRP A 502 -16.29 5.80 -9.45
N GLU A 503 -15.48 4.87 -9.99
CA GLU A 503 -15.98 3.78 -10.83
C GLU A 503 -16.81 2.73 -10.08
N ASN A 504 -16.58 2.59 -8.78
CA ASN A 504 -17.33 1.68 -7.91
C ASN A 504 -18.48 2.38 -7.16
N ALA A 505 -18.72 3.67 -7.43
CA ALA A 505 -19.73 4.43 -6.71
C ALA A 505 -21.14 3.85 -6.96
N GLY A 506 -22.00 3.95 -5.93
CA GLY A 506 -23.37 3.43 -6.00
C GLY A 506 -24.07 3.45 -4.65
N PHE A 507 -25.30 2.97 -4.63
CA PHE A 507 -26.13 2.89 -3.42
C PHE A 507 -25.84 1.58 -2.70
N LYS A 508 -25.26 1.65 -1.50
CA LYS A 508 -24.84 0.49 -0.70
C LYS A 508 -25.09 0.76 0.80
N PRO A 509 -25.10 -0.29 1.65
CA PRO A 509 -25.21 -0.10 3.10
C PRO A 509 -24.14 0.85 3.63
N GLU A 510 -24.50 1.71 4.57
CA GLU A 510 -23.64 2.82 5.01
C GLU A 510 -22.28 2.39 5.61
N TYR A 511 -22.19 1.19 6.18
CA TYR A 511 -20.95 0.61 6.71
C TYR A 511 -19.94 0.27 5.60
N TRP A 512 -20.42 0.03 4.38
CA TRP A 512 -19.59 -0.42 3.26
C TRP A 512 -18.50 0.60 2.93
N GLU A 513 -18.80 1.90 3.04
CA GLU A 513 -17.80 2.94 2.81
C GLU A 513 -16.61 2.81 3.78
N PHE A 514 -16.87 2.48 5.04
CA PHE A 514 -15.83 2.28 6.05
C PHE A 514 -15.03 1.01 5.78
N THR A 515 -15.69 -0.14 5.64
CA THR A 515 -15.00 -1.43 5.50
C THR A 515 -14.17 -1.49 4.22
N ARG A 516 -14.67 -0.91 3.12
CA ARG A 516 -13.93 -0.83 1.85
C ARG A 516 -12.73 0.11 1.92
N SER A 517 -12.83 1.22 2.65
CA SER A 517 -11.70 2.14 2.84
C SER A 517 -10.49 1.46 3.51
N LEU A 518 -10.73 0.44 4.32
CA LEU A 518 -9.70 -0.29 5.07
C LEU A 518 -9.17 -1.54 4.37
N TRP A 519 -9.84 -1.95 3.29
CA TRP A 519 -9.52 -3.16 2.57
C TRP A 519 -8.10 -3.26 2.03
N PRO A 520 -7.55 -2.24 1.34
CA PRO A 520 -6.20 -2.35 0.76
C PRO A 520 -5.11 -2.51 1.80
N TYR A 521 -5.44 -2.28 3.08
CA TYR A 521 -4.54 -2.40 4.21
C TYR A 521 -4.76 -3.69 5.01
N GLY A 522 -5.50 -4.66 4.47
CA GLY A 522 -5.79 -5.93 5.14
C GLY A 522 -6.53 -5.77 6.48
N GLY A 523 -7.25 -4.65 6.67
CA GLY A 523 -7.87 -4.31 7.94
C GLY A 523 -6.90 -3.82 9.03
N GLU A 524 -5.65 -3.51 8.71
CA GLU A 524 -4.65 -3.03 9.68
C GLU A 524 -5.00 -1.65 10.25
N ARG A 525 -5.52 -1.64 11.49
CA ARG A 525 -6.03 -0.46 12.22
C ARG A 525 -5.03 0.70 12.37
N ASN A 526 -3.72 0.45 12.32
CA ASN A 526 -2.70 1.48 12.56
C ASN A 526 -2.61 2.54 11.44
N LEU A 527 -3.09 2.22 10.24
CA LEU A 527 -3.19 3.17 9.13
C LEU A 527 -4.54 3.92 9.12
N CYS A 528 -5.42 3.66 10.10
CA CYS A 528 -6.85 3.98 10.00
C CYS A 528 -7.29 5.26 10.71
N TYR A 529 -6.40 6.02 11.35
CA TYR A 529 -6.82 7.17 12.19
C TYR A 529 -7.73 8.17 11.46
N ILE A 530 -7.49 8.40 10.17
CA ILE A 530 -8.36 9.26 9.33
C ILE A 530 -9.77 8.69 9.24
N TYR A 531 -9.91 7.39 8.98
CA TYR A 531 -11.21 6.73 8.83
C TYR A 531 -11.91 6.57 10.18
N THR A 532 -11.19 6.23 11.25
CA THR A 532 -11.73 6.23 12.62
C THR A 532 -12.31 7.60 12.97
N CYS A 533 -11.62 8.70 12.62
CA CYS A 533 -12.15 10.04 12.78
C CYS A 533 -13.35 10.31 11.86
N ALA A 534 -13.30 9.87 10.60
CA ALA A 534 -14.33 10.17 9.60
C ALA A 534 -15.67 9.47 9.89
N PHE A 535 -15.62 8.30 10.52
CA PHE A 535 -16.79 7.47 10.85
C PHE A 535 -17.12 7.44 12.34
N ASP A 536 -16.49 8.30 13.14
CA ASP A 536 -16.74 8.42 14.60
C ASP A 536 -16.58 7.09 15.34
N GLY A 537 -15.59 6.29 14.95
CA GLY A 537 -15.31 4.97 15.54
C GLY A 537 -16.40 3.91 15.33
N LYS A 538 -17.32 4.10 14.37
CA LYS A 538 -18.37 3.13 14.04
C LYS A 538 -17.88 2.02 13.09
N TYR A 539 -18.70 0.96 13.05
CA TYR A 539 -18.61 -0.17 12.12
C TYR A 539 -17.49 -1.19 12.36
N ASP A 540 -16.98 -1.28 13.59
CA ASP A 540 -15.92 -2.23 13.96
C ASP A 540 -16.37 -3.70 13.82
N ASP A 541 -17.60 -4.02 14.21
CA ASP A 541 -18.20 -5.36 14.09
C ASP A 541 -18.35 -5.78 12.62
N GLU A 542 -18.77 -4.85 11.76
CA GLU A 542 -18.92 -5.06 10.33
C GLU A 542 -17.56 -5.24 9.65
N LEU A 543 -16.54 -4.49 10.09
CA LEU A 543 -15.17 -4.69 9.65
C LEU A 543 -14.66 -6.08 10.05
N GLU A 544 -14.94 -6.53 11.27
CA GLU A 544 -14.59 -7.87 11.72
C GLU A 544 -15.24 -8.96 10.86
N ALA A 545 -16.54 -8.83 10.57
CA ALA A 545 -17.24 -9.75 9.69
C ALA A 545 -16.65 -9.75 8.27
N GLU A 546 -16.36 -8.58 7.72
CA GLU A 546 -15.75 -8.43 6.38
C GLU A 546 -14.34 -9.03 6.31
N VAL A 547 -13.51 -8.83 7.34
CA VAL A 547 -12.17 -9.46 7.46
C VAL A 547 -12.29 -10.98 7.62
N PHE A 548 -13.32 -11.47 8.31
CA PHE A 548 -13.57 -12.89 8.40
C PHE A 548 -13.94 -13.50 7.03
N ILE A 549 -14.84 -12.86 6.28
CA ILE A 549 -15.26 -13.28 4.94
C ILE A 549 -14.05 -13.34 4.01
N LEU A 550 -13.20 -12.31 4.08
CA LEU A 550 -11.90 -12.24 3.40
C LEU A 550 -11.03 -13.48 3.57
N HIS A 551 -10.85 -13.91 4.82
CA HIS A 551 -9.93 -14.99 5.15
C HIS A 551 -10.51 -16.39 4.87
N HIS A 552 -11.83 -16.49 4.66
CA HIS A 552 -12.53 -17.77 4.56
C HIS A 552 -13.31 -17.95 3.24
N SER A 553 -13.23 -16.99 2.32
CA SER A 553 -13.83 -17.10 0.99
C SER A 553 -12.78 -17.38 -0.09
N PRO A 554 -12.95 -18.40 -0.95
CA PRO A 554 -11.99 -18.75 -1.99
C PRO A 554 -11.97 -17.79 -3.18
N PHE A 555 -12.88 -16.81 -3.25
CA PHE A 555 -13.06 -15.90 -4.40
C PHE A 555 -12.72 -14.44 -4.09
N VAL A 556 -12.26 -14.16 -2.88
CA VAL A 556 -11.98 -12.82 -2.40
C VAL A 556 -10.46 -12.68 -2.29
N PHE A 557 -9.83 -12.06 -3.29
CA PHE A 557 -8.38 -11.81 -3.35
C PHE A 557 -8.06 -10.33 -3.34
#